data_AF-A0A1Y5EN04-F1
#
_entry.id   AF-A0A1Y5EN04-F1
#
_cell.length_a   1.000
_cell.length_b   1.000
_cell.length_c   1.000
_cell.angle_alpha   90.00
_cell.angle_beta   90.00
_cell.angle_gamma   90.00
#
_symmetry.space_group_name_H-M   'P 1'
#
loop_
_entity.id
_entity.type
_entity.pdbx_description
1 polymer ?
#
loop_
_entity_poly.entity_id
_entity_poly.type
_entity_poly.pdbx_seq_one_letter_code
_entity_poly.pdbx_strand_id
1 'polypeptide(L)'
;MLGRDDSSLDVTDTITSFIETSLPGLQELAGFVLTTRSPSCGLNSVPVKSTKGRLLKEKSSGLFAQALVDCYPCLPVIEEQALRRDGALAAFELSVIIYSLFKRSCTAEFAAVLPFAHEVLVVNNLMQQMAIVKESLAKLNQTRLSSLLKTLRESIDE
;
A
#
# COMPACT_ATOMS: atom_id res chain seq x y z
N MET A 1 4.12 0.07 22.48
CA MET A 1 4.77 -0.90 21.56
C MET A 1 6.00 -1.42 22.28
N LEU A 2 6.12 -2.74 22.48
CA LEU A 2 7.23 -3.32 23.24
C LEU A 2 8.58 -2.87 22.62
N GLY A 3 9.56 -2.52 23.46
CA GLY A 3 10.91 -2.10 23.02
C GLY A 3 11.04 -0.66 22.49
N ARG A 4 9.95 0.08 22.24
CA ARG A 4 10.04 1.48 21.78
C ARG A 4 10.52 2.43 22.89
N ASP A 5 9.98 2.24 24.09
CA ASP A 5 10.22 3.14 25.24
C ASP A 5 11.33 2.60 26.17
N ASP A 6 11.80 1.37 25.92
CA ASP A 6 12.92 0.74 26.61
C ASP A 6 13.91 0.18 25.58
N SER A 7 15.01 0.90 25.37
CA SER A 7 16.06 0.53 24.41
C SER A 7 16.91 -0.66 24.84
N SER A 8 16.74 -1.17 26.06
CA SER A 8 17.44 -2.39 26.53
C SER A 8 16.74 -3.67 26.11
N LEU A 9 15.46 -3.58 25.70
CA LEU A 9 14.66 -4.71 25.29
C LEU A 9 14.78 -4.94 23.78
N ASP A 10 15.48 -6.00 23.39
CA ASP A 10 15.45 -6.50 22.02
C ASP A 10 14.15 -7.30 21.79
N VAL A 11 13.32 -6.83 20.86
CA VAL A 11 12.03 -7.43 20.53
C VAL A 11 12.01 -8.00 19.11
N THR A 12 13.17 -8.12 18.47
CA THR A 12 13.30 -8.56 17.07
C THR A 12 12.59 -9.89 16.84
N ASP A 13 12.90 -10.91 17.65
CA ASP A 13 12.34 -12.26 17.51
C ASP A 13 10.83 -12.29 17.73
N THR A 14 10.33 -11.45 18.66
CA THR A 14 8.88 -11.32 18.91
C THR A 14 8.17 -10.76 17.68
N ILE A 15 8.73 -9.73 17.06
CA ILE A 15 8.16 -9.11 15.86
C ILE A 15 8.24 -10.08 14.68
N THR A 16 9.38 -10.76 14.49
CA THR A 16 9.56 -11.75 13.41
C THR A 16 8.55 -12.88 13.54
N SER A 17 8.36 -13.44 14.75
CA SER A 17 7.37 -14.49 15.00
C SER A 17 5.93 -14.03 14.71
N PHE A 18 5.60 -12.77 15.05
CA PHE A 18 4.31 -12.19 14.72
C PHE A 18 4.10 -12.05 13.21
N ILE A 19 5.15 -11.64 12.47
CA ILE A 19 5.11 -11.54 11.01
C ILE A 19 4.81 -12.92 10.41
N GLU A 20 5.61 -13.93 10.75
CA GLU A 20 5.47 -15.29 10.20
C GLU A 20 4.07 -15.88 10.41
N THR A 21 3.45 -15.61 11.56
CA THR A 21 2.11 -16.10 11.89
C THR A 21 0.99 -15.28 11.26
N SER A 22 1.15 -13.96 11.13
CA SER A 22 0.08 -13.07 10.68
C SER A 22 0.03 -12.92 9.16
N LEU A 23 1.19 -12.91 8.50
CA LEU A 23 1.32 -12.56 7.08
C LEU A 23 0.47 -13.44 6.15
N PRO A 24 0.41 -14.77 6.32
CA PRO A 24 -0.42 -15.64 5.47
C PRO A 24 -1.91 -15.28 5.52
N GLY A 25 -2.40 -14.80 6.67
CA GLY A 25 -3.80 -14.41 6.86
C GLY A 25 -4.21 -13.14 6.12
N LEU A 26 -3.26 -12.41 5.51
CA LEU A 26 -3.51 -11.13 4.85
C LEU A 26 -3.68 -11.24 3.32
N GLN A 27 -3.59 -12.45 2.75
CA GLN A 27 -3.67 -12.69 1.31
C GLN A 27 -4.97 -12.15 0.68
N GLU A 28 -6.06 -12.15 1.42
CA GLU A 28 -7.39 -11.73 0.95
C GLU A 28 -7.63 -10.22 1.00
N LEU A 29 -6.69 -9.45 1.55
CA LEU A 29 -6.82 -8.00 1.58
C LEU A 29 -6.67 -7.40 0.19
N ALA A 30 -7.45 -6.35 -0.08
CA ALA A 30 -7.33 -5.54 -1.28
C ALA A 30 -6.51 -4.25 -1.10
N GLY A 31 -6.14 -3.94 0.15
CA GLY A 31 -5.24 -2.85 0.49
C GLY A 31 -4.88 -2.84 1.97
N PHE A 32 -3.86 -2.08 2.33
CA PHE A 32 -3.39 -1.95 3.71
C PHE A 32 -3.00 -0.51 4.06
N VAL A 33 -3.42 -0.03 5.23
CA VAL A 33 -3.03 1.29 5.76
C VAL A 33 -2.01 1.10 6.88
N LEU A 34 -0.88 1.78 6.77
CA LEU A 34 0.28 1.65 7.64
C LEU A 34 0.41 2.86 8.57
N THR A 35 0.65 2.62 9.86
CA THR A 35 0.90 3.68 10.85
C THR A 35 2.27 4.31 10.64
N THR A 36 2.34 5.64 10.62
CA THR A 36 3.58 6.36 10.28
C THR A 36 4.56 6.34 11.45
N ARG A 37 5.87 6.28 11.17
CA ARG A 37 6.99 6.29 12.14
C ARG A 37 7.00 5.12 13.13
N SER A 38 6.14 4.12 12.94
CA SER A 38 6.11 2.90 13.76
C SER A 38 7.28 1.98 13.39
N PRO A 39 8.14 1.55 14.34
CA PRO A 39 9.26 0.63 14.08
C PRO A 39 8.88 -0.71 13.43
N SER A 40 7.61 -1.13 13.51
CA SER A 40 7.12 -2.30 12.76
C SER A 40 6.32 -1.90 11.51
N CYS A 41 5.42 -0.92 11.62
CA CYS A 41 4.41 -0.67 10.57
C CYS A 41 4.73 0.50 9.65
N GLY A 42 5.68 1.39 9.96
CA GLY A 42 6.02 2.48 9.03
C GLY A 42 6.73 1.91 7.81
N LEU A 43 6.40 2.39 6.60
CA LEU A 43 7.01 1.87 5.36
C LEU A 43 8.18 2.72 4.89
N ASN A 44 8.07 4.05 4.96
CA ASN A 44 9.12 4.96 4.48
C ASN A 44 9.26 6.16 5.42
N SER A 45 8.98 5.93 6.70
CA SER A 45 8.87 6.98 7.72
C SER A 45 9.53 6.62 9.04
N VAL A 46 10.15 5.43 9.14
CA VAL A 46 10.77 4.96 10.38
C VAL A 46 12.19 5.52 10.49
N PRO A 47 12.50 6.28 11.56
CA PRO A 47 13.87 6.72 11.80
C PRO A 47 14.71 5.58 12.41
N VAL A 48 15.92 5.38 11.90
CA VAL A 48 16.91 4.45 12.47
C VAL A 48 17.83 5.23 13.38
N LYS A 49 17.96 4.79 14.63
CA LYS A 49 18.86 5.38 15.62
C LYS A 49 19.92 4.36 16.03
N SER A 50 21.11 4.85 16.37
CA SER A 50 22.15 4.05 17.02
C SER A 50 21.77 3.70 18.45
N THR A 51 22.50 2.78 19.07
CA THR A 51 22.39 2.44 20.49
C THR A 51 22.57 3.64 21.43
N LYS A 52 23.28 4.69 20.97
CA LYS A 52 23.46 5.96 21.71
C LYS A 52 22.37 7.00 21.40
N GLY A 53 21.29 6.60 20.72
CA GLY A 53 20.17 7.48 20.36
C GLY A 53 20.43 8.43 19.18
N ARG A 54 21.68 8.51 18.67
CA ARG A 54 22.01 9.30 17.48
C ARG A 54 21.24 8.79 16.26
N LEU A 55 20.63 9.70 15.51
CA LEU A 55 19.96 9.38 14.26
C LEU A 55 20.97 8.95 13.19
N LEU A 56 20.73 7.78 12.60
CA LEU A 56 21.53 7.18 11.52
C LEU A 56 20.84 7.32 10.17
N LYS A 57 19.50 7.16 10.14
CA LYS A 57 18.69 7.30 8.93
C LYS A 57 17.36 7.94 9.28
N GLU A 58 16.96 8.95 8.51
CA GLU A 58 15.69 9.66 8.71
C GLU A 58 14.47 8.79 8.32
N LYS A 59 14.61 7.98 7.27
CA LYS A 59 13.52 7.22 6.67
C LYS A 59 13.92 5.78 6.35
N SER A 60 13.14 4.83 6.84
CA SER A 60 13.25 3.39 6.60
C SER A 60 11.87 2.74 6.74
N SER A 61 11.83 1.44 6.46
CA SER A 61 10.70 0.55 6.72
C SER A 61 10.87 -0.15 8.05
N GLY A 62 9.76 -0.32 8.77
CA GLY A 62 9.68 -1.24 9.89
C GLY A 62 9.58 -2.68 9.42
N LEU A 63 9.90 -3.63 10.30
CA LEU A 63 10.01 -5.06 9.96
C LEU A 63 8.73 -5.63 9.35
N PHE A 64 7.56 -5.31 9.91
CA PHE A 64 6.28 -5.80 9.40
C PHE A 64 5.93 -5.17 8.05
N ALA A 65 6.09 -3.85 7.92
CA ALA A 65 5.79 -3.14 6.68
C ALA A 65 6.66 -3.63 5.52
N GLN A 66 7.94 -3.89 5.79
CA GLN A 66 8.87 -4.45 4.81
C GLN A 66 8.43 -5.86 4.39
N ALA A 67 8.16 -6.74 5.36
CA ALA A 67 7.69 -8.10 5.08
C ALA A 67 6.36 -8.12 4.30
N LEU A 68 5.44 -7.19 4.60
CA LEU A 68 4.16 -7.05 3.88
C LEU A 68 4.37 -6.75 2.40
N VAL A 69 5.20 -5.77 2.07
CA VAL A 69 5.43 -5.38 0.66
C VAL A 69 6.29 -6.38 -0.10
N ASP A 70 7.17 -7.12 0.59
CA ASP A 70 7.96 -8.18 -0.01
C ASP A 70 7.10 -9.42 -0.32
N CYS A 71 6.16 -9.78 0.57
CA CYS A 71 5.26 -10.91 0.38
C CYS A 71 4.12 -10.60 -0.60
N TYR A 72 3.57 -9.37 -0.54
CA TYR A 72 2.45 -8.94 -1.38
C TYR A 72 2.83 -7.69 -2.21
N PRO A 73 3.73 -7.82 -3.20
CA PRO A 73 4.27 -6.66 -3.93
C PRO A 73 3.24 -5.90 -4.77
N CYS A 74 2.09 -6.53 -5.07
CA CYS A 74 1.01 -5.93 -5.83
C CYS A 74 -0.07 -5.28 -4.93
N LEU A 75 -0.03 -5.52 -3.61
CA LEU A 75 -1.02 -5.01 -2.66
C LEU A 75 -0.90 -3.48 -2.56
N PRO A 76 -1.98 -2.73 -2.79
CA PRO A 76 -2.01 -1.30 -2.51
C PRO A 76 -1.72 -1.03 -1.03
N VAL A 77 -0.67 -0.26 -0.75
CA VAL A 77 -0.30 0.16 0.60
C VAL A 77 -0.13 1.67 0.69
N ILE A 78 -0.54 2.26 1.81
CA ILE A 78 -0.41 3.70 2.07
C ILE A 78 -0.09 3.95 3.55
N GLU A 79 0.75 4.93 3.85
CA GLU A 79 0.92 5.40 5.23
C GLU A 79 -0.19 6.37 5.61
N GLU A 80 -0.73 6.26 6.83
CA GLU A 80 -1.86 7.06 7.31
C GLU A 80 -1.67 8.58 7.16
N GLN A 81 -0.42 9.07 7.25
CA GLN A 81 -0.10 10.49 7.05
C GLN A 81 -0.48 10.98 5.64
N ALA A 82 -0.38 10.10 4.64
CA ALA A 82 -0.67 10.43 3.25
C ALA A 82 -2.17 10.50 2.98
N LEU A 83 -3.01 9.82 3.78
CA LEU A 83 -4.47 9.84 3.64
C LEU A 83 -5.07 11.24 3.81
N ARG A 84 -4.37 12.15 4.51
CA ARG A 84 -4.80 13.55 4.68
C ARG A 84 -4.75 14.38 3.40
N ARG A 85 -4.13 13.85 2.34
CA ARG A 85 -4.09 14.50 1.03
C ARG A 85 -5.14 13.83 0.16
N ASP A 86 -6.18 14.56 -0.20
CA ASP A 86 -7.32 14.04 -0.97
C ASP A 86 -6.89 13.28 -2.25
N GLY A 87 -5.90 13.79 -2.98
CA GLY A 87 -5.37 13.10 -4.16
C GLY A 87 -4.71 11.76 -3.83
N ALA A 88 -4.01 11.64 -2.70
CA ALA A 88 -3.40 10.37 -2.29
C ALA A 88 -4.45 9.37 -1.78
N LEU A 89 -5.48 9.85 -1.08
CA LEU A 89 -6.63 9.03 -0.68
C LEU A 89 -7.34 8.47 -1.92
N ALA A 90 -7.73 9.33 -2.86
CA ALA A 90 -8.44 8.90 -4.07
C ALA A 90 -7.61 7.93 -4.93
N ALA A 91 -6.29 8.17 -5.07
CA ALA A 91 -5.41 7.25 -5.78
C ALA A 91 -5.27 5.89 -5.07
N PHE A 92 -5.24 5.89 -3.73
CA PHE A 92 -5.24 4.65 -2.94
C PHE A 92 -6.57 3.89 -3.10
N GLU A 93 -7.72 4.57 -2.98
CA GLU A 93 -9.03 3.96 -3.18
C GLU A 93 -9.18 3.34 -4.59
N LEU A 94 -8.78 4.08 -5.63
CA LEU A 94 -8.75 3.55 -7.00
C LEU A 94 -7.86 2.31 -7.10
N SER A 95 -6.65 2.36 -6.52
CA SER A 95 -5.73 1.22 -6.54
C SER A 95 -6.32 -0.01 -5.85
N VAL A 96 -7.01 0.18 -4.71
CA VAL A 96 -7.70 -0.89 -3.97
C VAL A 96 -8.83 -1.50 -4.79
N ILE A 97 -9.67 -0.68 -5.41
CA ILE A 97 -10.78 -1.15 -6.24
C ILE A 97 -10.25 -1.92 -7.44
N ILE A 98 -9.28 -1.35 -8.17
CA ILE A 98 -8.68 -1.98 -9.35
C ILE A 98 -8.01 -3.31 -8.99
N TYR A 99 -7.24 -3.36 -7.89
CA TYR A 99 -6.61 -4.59 -7.42
C TYR A 99 -7.64 -5.66 -7.03
N SER A 100 -8.74 -5.28 -6.36
CA SER A 100 -9.84 -6.19 -6.03
C SER A 100 -10.51 -6.77 -7.29
N LEU A 101 -10.75 -5.92 -8.29
CA LEU A 101 -11.31 -6.33 -9.58
C LEU A 101 -10.36 -7.29 -10.32
N PHE A 102 -9.05 -7.06 -10.28
CA PHE A 102 -8.07 -8.01 -10.80
C PHE A 102 -8.12 -9.36 -10.09
N LYS A 103 -8.14 -9.39 -8.74
CA LYS A 103 -8.27 -10.65 -7.98
C LYS A 103 -9.54 -11.42 -8.33
N ARG A 104 -10.61 -10.71 -8.71
CA ARG A 104 -11.92 -11.28 -9.10
C ARG A 104 -12.04 -11.60 -10.59
N SER A 105 -11.03 -11.30 -11.41
CA SER A 105 -11.09 -11.40 -12.88
C SER A 105 -12.22 -10.56 -13.52
N CYS A 106 -12.55 -9.44 -12.87
CA CYS A 106 -13.60 -8.48 -13.23
C CYS A 106 -12.96 -7.24 -13.88
N THR A 107 -12.28 -7.42 -15.01
CA THR A 107 -11.51 -6.31 -15.63
C THR A 107 -12.35 -5.40 -16.52
N ALA A 108 -13.51 -5.84 -16.97
CA ALA A 108 -14.38 -5.07 -17.86
C ALA A 108 -14.91 -3.80 -17.17
N GLU A 109 -15.14 -3.90 -15.87
CA GLU A 109 -15.72 -2.91 -14.97
C GLU A 109 -14.85 -1.65 -14.87
N PHE A 110 -13.52 -1.81 -14.87
CA PHE A 110 -12.60 -0.66 -14.92
C PHE A 110 -12.14 -0.34 -16.34
N ALA A 111 -12.21 -1.28 -17.29
CA ALA A 111 -11.72 -1.06 -18.65
C ALA A 111 -12.44 0.09 -19.37
N ALA A 112 -13.74 0.23 -19.11
CA ALA A 112 -14.56 1.32 -19.66
C ALA A 112 -14.31 2.68 -18.99
N VAL A 113 -13.77 2.67 -17.75
CA VAL A 113 -13.64 3.87 -16.92
C VAL A 113 -12.24 4.46 -16.97
N LEU A 114 -11.21 3.60 -16.97
CA LEU A 114 -9.83 4.06 -16.87
C LEU A 114 -9.29 4.49 -18.24
N PRO A 115 -8.77 5.73 -18.37
CA PRO A 115 -8.24 6.21 -19.65
C PRO A 115 -6.94 5.51 -20.07
N PHE A 116 -6.34 4.73 -19.17
CA PHE A 116 -5.13 3.93 -19.37
C PHE A 116 -5.40 2.42 -19.28
N ALA A 117 -6.67 2.01 -19.43
CA ALA A 117 -7.06 0.60 -19.34
C ALA A 117 -6.33 -0.28 -20.36
N HIS A 118 -6.13 0.22 -21.58
CA HIS A 118 -5.46 -0.54 -22.63
C HIS A 118 -4.00 -0.89 -22.26
N GLU A 119 -3.25 0.08 -21.73
CA GLU A 119 -1.88 -0.12 -21.26
C GLU A 119 -1.79 -1.12 -20.12
N VAL A 120 -2.80 -1.14 -19.24
CA VAL A 120 -2.86 -2.10 -18.13
C VAL A 120 -3.23 -3.49 -18.66
N LEU A 121 -4.19 -3.61 -19.58
CA LEU A 121 -4.70 -4.91 -20.03
C LEU A 121 -3.81 -5.62 -21.06
N VAL A 122 -2.93 -4.88 -21.75
CA VAL A 122 -1.99 -5.50 -22.71
C VAL A 122 -0.89 -6.31 -22.03
N VAL A 123 -0.59 -6.02 -20.74
CA VAL A 123 0.37 -6.80 -19.95
C VAL A 123 -0.34 -7.95 -19.22
N ASN A 124 0.33 -9.09 -19.09
CA ASN A 124 -0.26 -10.36 -18.65
C ASN A 124 0.12 -10.77 -17.22
N ASN A 125 0.70 -9.87 -16.42
CA ASN A 125 1.09 -10.13 -15.05
C ASN A 125 0.63 -9.00 -14.11
N LEU A 126 0.01 -9.37 -13.00
CA LEU A 126 -0.53 -8.45 -11.99
C LEU A 126 0.50 -7.43 -11.50
N MET A 127 1.76 -7.82 -11.38
CA MET A 127 2.83 -6.91 -10.96
C MET A 127 3.04 -5.76 -11.95
N GLN A 128 3.06 -6.05 -13.25
CA GLN A 128 3.18 -5.03 -14.29
C GLN A 128 1.90 -4.20 -14.38
N GLN A 129 0.74 -4.84 -14.29
CA GLN A 129 -0.57 -4.17 -14.28
C GLN A 129 -0.65 -3.12 -13.17
N MET A 130 -0.36 -3.53 -11.93
CA MET A 130 -0.40 -2.63 -10.77
C MET A 130 0.69 -1.56 -10.80
N ALA A 131 1.85 -1.83 -11.41
CA ALA A 131 2.87 -0.82 -11.63
C ALA A 131 2.37 0.29 -12.57
N ILE A 132 1.73 -0.08 -13.69
CA ILE A 132 1.15 0.88 -14.65
C ILE A 132 0.02 1.68 -14.00
N VAL A 133 -0.87 1.02 -13.24
CA VAL A 133 -1.93 1.70 -12.49
C VAL A 133 -1.34 2.76 -11.57
N LYS A 134 -0.35 2.38 -10.74
CA LYS A 134 0.27 3.30 -9.77
C LYS A 134 0.95 4.48 -10.45
N GLU A 135 1.70 4.24 -11.53
CA GLU A 135 2.38 5.30 -12.28
C GLU A 135 1.36 6.24 -12.95
N SER A 136 0.28 5.68 -13.51
CA SER A 136 -0.74 6.47 -14.21
C SER A 136 -1.54 7.33 -13.24
N LEU A 137 -1.96 6.78 -12.10
CA LEU A 137 -2.68 7.53 -11.06
C LEU A 137 -1.81 8.66 -10.47
N ALA A 138 -0.50 8.44 -10.31
CA ALA A 138 0.42 9.46 -9.79
C ALA A 138 0.55 10.69 -10.71
N LYS A 139 0.22 10.58 -12.00
CA LYS A 139 0.24 11.67 -12.99
C LYS A 139 -1.05 12.49 -13.00
N LEU A 140 -2.11 12.03 -12.35
CA LEU A 140 -3.41 12.70 -12.34
C LEU A 140 -3.51 13.71 -11.20
N ASN A 141 -4.23 14.80 -11.44
CA ASN A 141 -4.60 15.75 -10.40
C ASN A 141 -5.82 15.25 -9.60
N GLN A 142 -6.09 15.92 -8.47
CA GLN A 142 -7.20 15.56 -7.57
C GLN A 142 -8.55 15.51 -8.29
N THR A 143 -8.89 16.51 -9.10
CA THR A 143 -10.18 16.54 -9.81
C THR A 143 -10.38 15.32 -10.71
N ARG A 144 -9.35 14.93 -11.46
CA ARG A 144 -9.41 13.73 -12.32
C ARG A 144 -9.51 12.45 -11.50
N LEU A 145 -8.74 12.32 -10.41
CA LEU A 145 -8.80 11.15 -9.53
C LEU A 145 -10.19 10.99 -8.92
N SER A 146 -10.76 12.06 -8.38
CA SER A 146 -12.12 12.03 -7.81
C SER A 146 -13.18 11.71 -8.85
N SER A 147 -13.05 12.22 -10.07
CA SER A 147 -13.96 11.88 -11.18
C SER A 147 -13.89 10.40 -11.53
N LEU A 148 -12.69 9.84 -11.70
CA LEU A 148 -12.52 8.42 -12.03
C LEU A 148 -13.05 7.52 -10.92
N LEU A 149 -12.76 7.87 -9.65
CA LEU A 149 -13.25 7.11 -8.51
C LEU A 149 -14.77 7.08 -8.45
N LYS A 150 -15.42 8.23 -8.73
CA LYS A 150 -16.87 8.31 -8.79
C LYS A 150 -17.44 7.41 -9.88
N THR A 151 -16.94 7.54 -11.12
CA THR A 151 -17.43 6.74 -12.26
C THR A 151 -17.19 5.25 -12.04
N LEU A 152 -16.06 4.86 -11.45
CA LEU A 152 -15.76 3.46 -11.17
C LEU A 152 -16.66 2.88 -10.07
N ARG A 153 -17.05 3.67 -9.07
CA ARG A 153 -18.03 3.22 -8.06
C ARG A 153 -19.40 2.99 -8.71
N GLU A 154 -19.84 3.93 -9.53
CA GLU A 154 -21.10 3.83 -10.27
C GLU A 154 -21.14 2.59 -11.17
N SER A 155 -20.02 2.21 -11.81
CA SER A 155 -19.97 1.02 -12.69
C SER A 155 -19.92 -0.33 -11.97
N ILE A 156 -19.65 -0.35 -10.66
CA ILE A 156 -19.58 -1.58 -9.84
C ILE A 156 -20.91 -1.85 -9.13
N ASP A 157 -21.71 -0.80 -8.89
CA ASP A 157 -23.01 -0.90 -8.23
C ASP A 157 -24.17 -1.29 -9.21
N GLU A 158 -23.89 -1.37 -10.52
CA GLU A 158 -24.80 -1.85 -11.59
C GLU A 158 -24.64 -3.35 -11.89
#